data_AF-A0A842KRY2-F1
#
_entry.id   AF-A0A842KRY2-F1
#
_cell.length_a   1.000
_cell.length_b   1.000
_cell.length_c   1.000
_cell.angle_alpha   90.00
_cell.angle_beta   90.00
_cell.angle_gamma   90.00
#
_symmetry.space_group_name_H-M   'P 1'
#
loop_
_entity.id
_entity.type
_entity.pdbx_description
1 polymer ?
#
loop_
_entity_poly.entity_id
_entity_poly.type
_entity_poly.pdbx_seq_one_letter_code
_entity_poly.pdbx_strand_id
1 'polypeptide(L)'
;AEKEGYNDIAKRLRAIAAAEKHHKERYEKLLELVESNKIYKKDKEVIWTCRKCGYTHKGKKPPEKCPSCDHPGRYFQIKCEKY
;
A
#
# COMPACT_ATOMS: atom_id res chain seq x y z
N ALA A 1 5.84 32.22 6.32
CA ALA A 1 4.38 32.24 6.04
C ALA A 1 3.60 32.95 7.14
N GLU A 2 3.41 32.37 8.33
CA GLU A 2 2.61 33.02 9.40
C GLU A 2 3.22 34.32 9.93
N LYS A 3 4.53 34.32 10.22
CA LYS A 3 5.27 35.53 10.62
C LYS A 3 5.26 36.62 9.54
N GLU A 4 4.92 36.26 8.31
CA GLU A 4 4.85 37.14 7.14
C GLU A 4 3.39 37.48 6.77
N GLY A 5 2.39 37.04 7.56
CA GLY A 5 0.97 37.31 7.33
C GLY A 5 0.27 36.39 6.32
N TYR A 6 0.97 35.43 5.72
CA TYR A 6 0.42 34.51 4.71
C TYR A 6 -0.27 33.28 5.34
N ASN A 7 -1.42 33.50 5.97
CA ASN A 7 -2.13 32.47 6.74
C ASN A 7 -2.58 31.27 5.90
N ASP A 8 -3.09 31.49 4.68
CA ASP A 8 -3.51 30.39 3.78
C ASP A 8 -2.34 29.52 3.35
N ILE A 9 -1.17 30.13 3.10
CA ILE A 9 0.06 29.41 2.77
C ILE A 9 0.51 28.57 3.97
N ALA A 10 0.49 29.14 5.18
CA ALA A 10 0.86 28.41 6.39
C ALA A 10 -0.06 27.20 6.64
N LYS A 11 -1.38 27.36 6.45
CA LYS A 11 -2.35 26.26 6.54
C LYS A 11 -2.05 25.16 5.52
N ARG A 12 -1.77 25.53 4.27
CA ARG A 12 -1.41 24.56 3.22
C ARG A 12 -0.12 23.81 3.55
N LEU A 13 0.92 24.50 4.03
CA LEU A 13 2.19 23.87 4.42
C LEU A 13 2.00 22.84 5.56
N ARG A 14 1.13 23.12 6.53
CA ARG A 14 0.79 22.13 7.58
C ARG A 14 0.06 20.92 7.02
N ALA A 15 -0.88 21.12 6.10
CA ALA A 15 -1.58 20.01 5.45
C ALA A 15 -0.61 19.13 4.63
N ILE A 16 0.35 19.74 3.92
CA ILE A 16 1.44 19.03 3.25
C ILE A 16 2.25 18.23 4.26
N ALA A 17 2.70 18.84 5.36
CA ALA A 17 3.47 18.15 6.40
C ALA A 17 2.73 16.93 6.98
N ALA A 18 1.41 16.99 7.12
CA ALA A 18 0.61 15.85 7.55
C ALA A 18 0.61 14.70 6.50
N ALA A 19 0.52 15.03 5.21
CA ALA A 19 0.64 14.05 4.13
C ALA A 19 2.03 13.40 4.10
N GLU A 20 3.09 14.19 4.27
CA GLU A 20 4.47 13.67 4.27
C GLU A 20 4.77 12.79 5.48
N LYS A 21 4.17 13.08 6.64
CA LYS A 21 4.22 12.17 7.80
C LYS A 21 3.61 10.81 7.46
N HIS A 22 2.45 10.79 6.82
CA HIS A 22 1.82 9.55 6.37
C HIS A 22 2.67 8.82 5.31
N HIS A 23 3.31 9.55 4.39
CA HIS A 23 4.24 8.95 3.42
C HIS A 23 5.40 8.24 4.12
N LYS A 24 6.04 8.91 5.08
CA LYS A 24 7.13 8.31 5.88
C LYS A 24 6.69 7.02 6.56
N GLU A 25 5.58 7.06 7.31
CA GLU A 25 5.06 5.89 8.04
C GLU A 25 4.71 4.73 7.11
N ARG A 26 4.17 5.02 5.92
CA ARG A 26 3.89 4.00 4.90
C ARG A 26 5.17 3.39 4.35
N TYR A 27 6.19 4.20 4.04
CA TYR A 27 7.44 3.71 3.49
C TYR A 27 8.24 2.89 4.50
N GLU A 28 8.25 3.27 5.78
CA GLU A 28 8.87 2.47 6.86
C GLU A 28 8.25 1.08 6.95
N LYS A 29 6.91 0.99 6.93
CA LYS A 29 6.19 -0.31 6.93
C LYS A 29 6.47 -1.13 5.67
N LEU A 30 6.58 -0.49 4.51
CA LEU A 30 6.92 -1.18 3.26
C LEU A 30 8.36 -1.69 3.29
N LEU A 31 9.30 -0.91 3.81
CA LEU A 31 10.69 -1.31 3.97
C LEU A 31 10.81 -2.54 4.86
N GLU A 32 10.16 -2.53 6.03
CA GLU A 32 10.13 -3.69 6.94
C GLU A 32 9.61 -4.95 6.23
N LEU A 33 8.56 -4.83 5.41
CA LEU A 33 8.01 -5.96 4.65
C LEU A 33 8.97 -6.46 3.56
N VAL A 34 9.74 -5.57 2.93
CA VAL A 34 10.77 -5.93 1.93
C VAL A 34 11.91 -6.65 2.62
N GLU A 35 12.48 -6.07 3.68
CA GLU A 35 13.62 -6.64 4.43
C GLU A 35 13.27 -7.99 5.07
N SER A 36 12.05 -8.14 5.58
CA SER A 36 11.57 -9.41 6.15
C SER A 36 11.04 -10.41 5.12
N ASN A 37 11.06 -10.08 3.82
CA ASN A 37 10.50 -10.90 2.73
C ASN A 37 9.03 -11.31 2.96
N LYS A 38 8.23 -10.41 3.54
CA LYS A 38 6.81 -10.59 3.89
C LYS A 38 5.84 -9.82 2.96
N ILE A 39 6.32 -9.25 1.86
CA ILE A 39 5.46 -8.57 0.86
C ILE A 39 4.39 -9.54 0.33
N TYR A 40 4.79 -10.74 -0.09
CA TYR A 40 3.91 -11.75 -0.69
C TYR A 40 3.69 -12.99 0.19
N LYS A 41 4.01 -12.91 1.48
CA LYS A 41 3.85 -14.01 2.44
C LYS A 41 3.25 -13.47 3.74
N LYS A 42 2.17 -14.10 4.21
CA LYS A 42 1.52 -13.79 5.47
C LYS A 42 1.43 -15.01 6.37
N ASP A 43 1.38 -14.77 7.68
CA ASP A 43 1.33 -15.83 8.68
C ASP A 43 -0.04 -16.52 8.71
N LYS A 44 -1.10 -15.73 8.47
CA LYS A 44 -2.49 -16.18 8.33
C LYS A 44 -2.95 -16.04 6.87
N GLU A 45 -3.96 -16.83 6.49
CA GLU A 45 -4.60 -16.66 5.19
C GLU A 45 -5.21 -15.28 5.06
N VAL A 46 -4.96 -14.64 3.92
CA VAL A 46 -5.59 -13.39 3.53
C VAL A 46 -6.18 -13.54 2.14
N ILE A 47 -7.00 -12.58 1.74
CA ILE A 47 -7.48 -12.49 0.36
C ILE A 47 -6.50 -11.59 -0.41
N TRP A 48 -5.92 -12.14 -1.46
CA TRP A 48 -5.10 -11.44 -2.42
C TRP A 48 -5.95 -11.03 -3.62
N THR A 49 -5.81 -9.80 -4.10
CA THR A 49 -6.47 -9.30 -5.31
C THR A 49 -5.42 -8.97 -6.36
N CYS A 50 -5.58 -9.48 -7.58
CA CYS A 50 -4.74 -9.13 -8.71
C CYS A 50 -5.03 -7.69 -9.15
N ARG A 51 -4.02 -6.81 -9.11
CA ARG A 51 -4.14 -5.41 -9.55
C ARG A 51 -4.34 -5.23 -11.06
N LYS A 52 -4.23 -6.29 -11.85
CA LYS A 52 -4.39 -6.25 -13.31
C LYS A 52 -5.82 -6.54 -13.77
N CYS A 53 -6.51 -7.47 -13.11
CA CYS A 53 -7.82 -7.94 -13.56
C CYS A 53 -8.88 -8.10 -12.45
N GLY A 54 -8.51 -7.93 -11.18
CA GLY A 54 -9.44 -8.09 -10.05
C GLY A 54 -9.64 -9.52 -9.54
N TYR A 55 -9.05 -10.55 -10.16
CA TYR A 55 -9.10 -11.92 -9.65
C TYR A 55 -8.66 -12.00 -8.17
N THR A 56 -9.41 -12.74 -7.35
CA THR A 56 -9.11 -12.92 -5.93
C THR A 56 -8.64 -14.34 -5.61
N HIS A 57 -7.71 -14.45 -4.66
CA HIS A 57 -7.16 -15.71 -4.19
C HIS A 57 -7.06 -15.72 -2.67
N LYS A 58 -7.60 -16.73 -1.99
CA LYS A 58 -7.43 -16.90 -0.54
C LYS A 58 -6.23 -17.81 -0.27
N GLY A 59 -5.28 -17.32 0.51
CA GLY A 59 -4.11 -18.10 0.90
C GLY A 59 -3.07 -17.29 1.66
N LYS A 60 -2.02 -17.97 2.14
CA LYS A 60 -0.87 -17.31 2.81
C LYS A 60 0.07 -16.60 1.84
N LYS A 61 0.00 -16.94 0.54
CA LYS A 61 0.75 -16.33 -0.57
C LYS A 61 -0.18 -16.20 -1.79
N PRO A 62 0.03 -15.24 -2.70
CA PRO A 62 -0.64 -15.22 -3.99
C PRO A 62 -0.05 -16.30 -4.93
N PRO A 63 -0.74 -16.68 -6.01
CA PRO A 63 -0.18 -17.57 -7.02
C PRO A 63 0.98 -16.88 -7.77
N GLU A 64 1.95 -17.67 -8.25
CA GLU A 64 3.08 -17.16 -9.04
C GLU A 64 2.66 -16.55 -10.38
N LYS A 65 1.55 -17.05 -10.93
CA LYS A 65 0.90 -16.55 -12.15
C LYS A 65 -0.59 -16.41 -11.88
N CYS A 66 -1.19 -15.29 -12.25
CA CYS A 66 -2.62 -15.10 -12.09
C CYS A 66 -3.39 -16.06 -13.02
N PRO A 67 -4.30 -16.91 -12.49
CA PRO A 67 -5.03 -17.89 -13.32
C PRO A 67 -6.07 -17.25 -14.24
N SER A 68 -6.38 -15.96 -14.06
CA SER A 68 -7.35 -15.24 -14.88
C SER A 68 -6.71 -14.46 -16.05
N CYS A 69 -5.58 -13.78 -15.81
CA CYS A 69 -4.99 -12.86 -16.78
C CYS A 69 -3.52 -13.14 -17.10
N ASP A 70 -2.99 -14.28 -16.64
CA ASP A 70 -1.63 -14.75 -16.87
C ASP A 70 -0.48 -13.83 -16.39
N HIS A 71 -0.80 -12.70 -15.76
CA HIS A 71 0.22 -11.80 -15.25
C HIS A 71 0.95 -12.36 -14.02
N PRO A 72 2.22 -12.01 -13.82
CA PRO A 72 3.02 -12.48 -12.69
C PRO A 72 2.41 -12.14 -11.32
N GLY A 73 2.68 -13.00 -10.33
CA GLY A 73 2.20 -12.91 -8.95
C GLY A 73 2.52 -11.60 -8.23
N ARG A 74 3.57 -10.89 -8.68
CA ARG A 74 3.95 -9.55 -8.17
C ARG A 74 2.87 -8.48 -8.34
N TYR A 75 1.86 -8.72 -9.18
CA TYR A 75 0.71 -7.84 -9.33
C TYR A 75 -0.37 -8.03 -8.26
N PHE A 76 -0.30 -9.05 -7.42
CA PHE A 76 -1.24 -9.21 -6.31
C PHE A 76 -0.96 -8.22 -5.17
N GLN A 77 -2.03 -7.81 -4.50
CA GLN A 77 -2.01 -7.04 -3.25
C GLN A 77 -3.02 -7.64 -2.27
N ILE A 78 -2.93 -7.31 -0.98
CA ILE A 78 -3.98 -7.70 -0.02
C ILE A 78 -5.26 -6.95 -0.36
N LYS A 79 -6.39 -7.65 -0.33
CA LYS A 79 -7.72 -7.06 -0.53
C LYS A 79 -8.03 -6.08 0.62
N CYS A 80 -8.25 -4.82 0.28
CA CYS A 80 -8.61 -3.75 1.22
C CYS A 80 -9.96 -3.13 0.79
N GLU A 81 -11.05 -3.89 0.89
CA GLU A 81 -12.41 -3.42 0.61
C GLU A 81 -13.22 -3.43 1.91
N LYS A 82 -13.64 -2.25 2.36
CA LYS A 82 -14.57 -2.03 3.47
C LYS A 82 -15.59 -1.00 3.00
N TYR A 83 -16.64 -1.45 2.34
CA TYR A 83 -17.78 -0.65 1.92
C TYR A 83 -19.01 -1.06 2.72
#